data_AF-A0A7L9BPH4-F1
#
_entry.id   AF-A0A7L9BPH4-F1
#
_cell.length_a   1.000
_cell.length_b   1.000
_cell.length_c   1.000
_cell.angle_alpha   90.00
_cell.angle_beta   90.00
_cell.angle_gamma   90.00
#
_symmetry.space_group_name_H-M   'P 1'
#
loop_
_entity.id
_entity.type
_entity.pdbx_description
1 polymer ?
#
loop_
_entity_poly.entity_id
_entity_poly.type
_entity_poly.pdbx_seq_one_letter_code
_entity_poly.pdbx_strand_id
1 'polypeptide(L)'
;MTHHTRSIAPAILLAVAGSALAQNAASVDFAGASISSISSTPPDLVRTSTTTISPAAGYLFAFDPIVRGTGFIGAIFIPSDTPLGDVLNTFYPGGRRTLYGAVRNPGGLTPVQINREVLAGTFSGLSVSLTFDQRVLANNRAEAAIRNIQKPIGFGLSFVSGGATYQTFSPPPPTRSEWHFQNSLLSVREDAAEPSSGPAKLRFLDDPAFGPILGGPGEETQYPNPPTPHNVTASQAAFNSASAFGLPPINGEDDIVLRTSPPRNLADPANRAKSRGLGLALFPNSRDAWPDDRLGQWTLVWDLLIPQSSWNAGGLIVPLLEDNHNNDNQADLILSVTSGVASIEYRSTPLQLPALQPNQWTRLVVASDGYRAKSARVYLNGSLAGIIAGDWVYASTASNAPAYGDRSSTNPLGTPVNPADWNAWGQFPSPWALSPNNDRAPMASTLCLFSDLQGRGQPIYLANLAFTDEALPDADAAALGGPSARGIFYPRPTVPPACPPDFNDDGFLDFFDLDAYVACFEGLECPQGKDADYNTDGFVDFFDLDAFTADFEAGC
;
A
#
# COMPACT_ATOMS: atom_id res chain seq x y z
N MET A 1 -87.50 3.44 -35.58
CA MET A 1 -86.43 3.16 -36.56
C MET A 1 -85.33 4.18 -36.35
N THR A 2 -84.33 3.83 -35.55
CA THR A 2 -83.17 4.68 -35.25
C THR A 2 -81.98 3.75 -35.11
N HIS A 3 -81.17 3.66 -36.16
CA HIS A 3 -79.94 2.88 -36.19
C HIS A 3 -78.82 3.63 -35.44
N HIS A 4 -78.28 3.00 -34.41
CA HIS A 4 -77.06 3.43 -33.72
C HIS A 4 -75.82 2.96 -34.50
N THR A 5 -74.99 3.90 -34.94
CA THR A 5 -73.60 3.67 -35.38
C THR A 5 -72.68 3.72 -34.16
N ARG A 6 -71.98 2.62 -33.88
CA ARG A 6 -70.91 2.54 -32.86
C ARG A 6 -69.57 2.92 -33.48
N SER A 7 -68.90 3.89 -32.88
CA SER A 7 -67.54 4.31 -33.22
C SER A 7 -66.52 3.34 -32.61
N ILE A 8 -65.55 2.88 -33.40
CA ILE A 8 -64.44 2.02 -32.97
C ILE A 8 -63.28 2.92 -32.51
N ALA A 9 -62.80 2.73 -31.29
CA ALA A 9 -61.61 3.40 -30.74
C ALA A 9 -60.32 2.66 -31.15
N PRO A 10 -59.19 3.35 -31.38
CA PRO A 10 -57.93 2.70 -31.75
C PRO A 10 -57.25 2.09 -30.51
N ALA A 11 -56.76 0.85 -30.67
CA ALA A 11 -55.94 0.19 -29.67
C ALA A 11 -54.56 0.84 -29.57
N ILE A 12 -54.22 1.33 -28.39
CA ILE A 12 -52.87 1.81 -28.05
C ILE A 12 -51.97 0.58 -27.88
N LEU A 13 -51.04 0.36 -28.82
CA LEU A 13 -49.91 -0.54 -28.63
C LEU A 13 -48.97 0.09 -27.58
N LEU A 14 -49.00 -0.40 -26.34
CA LEU A 14 -47.89 -0.18 -25.42
C LEU A 14 -46.69 -0.99 -25.91
N ALA A 15 -45.70 -0.30 -26.48
CA ALA A 15 -44.38 -0.86 -26.67
C ALA A 15 -43.78 -1.11 -25.28
N VAL A 16 -43.75 -2.38 -24.85
CA VAL A 16 -42.92 -2.80 -23.73
C VAL A 16 -41.48 -2.70 -24.22
N ALA A 17 -40.81 -1.58 -23.95
CA ALA A 17 -39.37 -1.49 -24.06
C ALA A 17 -38.79 -2.54 -23.11
N GLY A 18 -38.31 -3.66 -23.65
CA GLY A 18 -37.58 -4.63 -22.87
C GLY A 18 -36.40 -3.92 -22.22
N SER A 19 -36.35 -3.89 -20.89
CA SER A 19 -35.17 -3.48 -20.14
C SER A 19 -33.99 -4.24 -20.73
N ALA A 20 -33.03 -3.53 -21.34
CA ALA A 20 -31.81 -4.16 -21.82
C ALA A 20 -31.21 -4.97 -20.65
N LEU A 21 -31.09 -6.28 -20.82
CA LEU A 21 -30.53 -7.15 -19.79
C LEU A 21 -29.15 -6.61 -19.38
N ALA A 22 -28.90 -6.49 -18.09
CA ALA A 22 -27.61 -6.06 -17.56
C ALA A 22 -26.52 -7.00 -18.13
N GLN A 23 -25.59 -6.43 -18.90
CA GLN A 23 -24.45 -7.16 -19.44
C GLN A 23 -23.31 -7.09 -18.42
N ASN A 24 -22.96 -8.24 -17.85
CA ASN A 24 -21.91 -8.34 -16.83
C ASN A 24 -20.51 -8.52 -17.41
N ALA A 25 -20.39 -8.64 -18.73
CA ALA A 25 -19.12 -8.81 -19.41
C ALA A 25 -19.13 -8.24 -20.82
N ALA A 26 -17.95 -7.86 -21.30
CA ALA A 26 -17.70 -7.50 -22.68
C ALA A 26 -16.32 -8.03 -23.11
N SER A 27 -16.16 -8.28 -24.42
CA SER A 27 -14.89 -8.67 -25.01
C SER A 27 -14.53 -7.78 -26.19
N VAL A 28 -13.24 -7.53 -26.35
CA VAL A 28 -12.67 -6.77 -27.46
C VAL A 28 -11.79 -7.72 -28.26
N ASP A 29 -12.17 -8.01 -29.49
CA ASP A 29 -11.41 -8.89 -30.37
C ASP A 29 -10.23 -8.14 -31.02
N PHE A 30 -9.04 -8.73 -30.94
CA PHE A 30 -7.82 -8.25 -31.57
C PHE A 30 -7.37 -9.12 -32.74
N ALA A 31 -8.06 -10.24 -33.03
CA ALA A 31 -7.69 -11.13 -34.12
C ALA A 31 -7.49 -10.37 -35.45
N GLY A 32 -6.38 -10.65 -36.11
CA GLY A 32 -5.99 -10.01 -37.37
C GLY A 32 -5.39 -8.61 -37.25
N ALA A 33 -5.35 -8.01 -36.04
CA ALA A 33 -4.58 -6.78 -35.84
C ALA A 33 -3.06 -7.06 -35.94
N SER A 34 -2.27 -6.02 -36.19
CA SER A 34 -0.80 -6.14 -36.17
C SER A 34 -0.09 -4.86 -35.81
N ILE A 35 1.04 -4.99 -35.13
CA ILE A 35 2.05 -3.96 -34.94
C ILE A 35 3.11 -4.17 -36.02
N SER A 36 3.19 -3.21 -36.94
CA SER A 36 4.04 -3.30 -38.12
C SER A 36 5.52 -3.44 -37.80
N SER A 37 6.22 -4.40 -38.42
CA SER A 37 7.66 -4.61 -38.21
C SER A 37 8.56 -3.55 -38.89
N ILE A 38 8.03 -2.74 -39.81
CA ILE A 38 8.85 -1.83 -40.64
C ILE A 38 8.95 -0.39 -40.09
N SER A 39 8.25 -0.06 -39.01
CA SER A 39 8.29 1.26 -38.36
C SER A 39 8.76 1.14 -36.92
N SER A 40 9.55 2.11 -36.44
CA SER A 40 9.87 2.22 -35.02
C SER A 40 8.73 2.83 -34.20
N THR A 41 7.80 3.55 -34.86
CA THR A 41 6.65 4.23 -34.27
C THR A 41 5.38 3.92 -35.07
N PRO A 42 4.92 2.65 -35.08
CA PRO A 42 3.67 2.31 -35.77
C PRO A 42 2.47 3.01 -35.11
N PRO A 43 1.34 3.16 -35.84
CA PRO A 43 0.12 3.72 -35.25
C PRO A 43 -0.38 2.91 -34.04
N ASP A 44 -1.06 3.61 -33.14
CA ASP A 44 -1.79 2.99 -32.03
C ASP A 44 -2.80 1.95 -32.55
N LEU A 45 -2.95 0.86 -31.80
CA LEU A 45 -4.01 -0.12 -32.01
C LEU A 45 -5.12 0.14 -31.01
N VAL A 46 -6.33 0.43 -31.51
CA VAL A 46 -7.52 0.68 -30.68
C VAL A 46 -8.66 -0.18 -31.19
N ARG A 47 -9.32 -0.90 -30.29
CA ARG A 47 -10.49 -1.74 -30.59
C ARG A 47 -11.54 -1.56 -29.50
N THR A 48 -12.81 -1.69 -29.89
CA THR A 48 -13.95 -1.52 -29.00
C THR A 48 -14.87 -2.73 -29.10
N SER A 49 -15.40 -3.20 -27.97
CA SER A 49 -16.29 -4.36 -27.88
C SER A 49 -17.55 -4.15 -28.71
N THR A 50 -18.13 -5.17 -29.31
CA THR A 50 -19.42 -5.06 -30.02
C THR A 50 -20.61 -4.99 -29.06
N THR A 51 -20.46 -5.57 -27.88
CA THR A 51 -21.42 -5.53 -26.78
C THR A 51 -21.09 -4.40 -25.79
N THR A 52 -22.07 -4.07 -24.95
CA THR A 52 -21.90 -3.16 -23.82
C THR A 52 -21.52 -3.93 -22.55
N ILE A 53 -21.10 -3.22 -21.51
CA ILE A 53 -20.92 -3.73 -20.16
C ILE A 53 -21.57 -2.74 -19.19
N SER A 54 -22.25 -3.25 -18.17
CA SER A 54 -22.98 -2.41 -17.23
C SER A 54 -22.03 -1.55 -16.40
N PRO A 55 -22.44 -0.33 -16.02
CA PRO A 55 -21.79 0.42 -14.94
C PRO A 55 -21.72 -0.45 -13.67
N ALA A 56 -20.57 -0.48 -13.00
CA ALA A 56 -20.33 -1.34 -11.85
C ALA A 56 -19.34 -0.72 -10.87
N ALA A 57 -19.43 -1.13 -9.60
CA ALA A 57 -18.56 -0.69 -8.50
C ALA A 57 -17.10 -1.14 -8.66
N GLY A 58 -16.82 -2.05 -9.60
CA GLY A 58 -15.48 -2.45 -10.00
C GLY A 58 -15.49 -3.23 -11.31
N TYR A 59 -14.30 -3.47 -11.85
CA TYR A 59 -14.12 -4.29 -13.05
C TYR A 59 -12.94 -5.24 -12.89
N LEU A 60 -13.08 -6.45 -13.41
CA LEU A 60 -11.95 -7.31 -13.75
C LEU A 60 -11.59 -7.09 -15.21
N PHE A 61 -10.30 -7.11 -15.54
CA PHE A 61 -9.82 -7.05 -16.91
C PHE A 61 -8.74 -8.09 -17.19
N ALA A 62 -8.67 -8.53 -18.43
CA ALA A 62 -7.56 -9.28 -18.98
C ALA A 62 -7.28 -8.81 -20.42
N PHE A 63 -6.01 -8.77 -20.82
CA PHE A 63 -5.55 -8.51 -22.18
C PHE A 63 -4.46 -9.50 -22.58
N ASP A 64 -4.85 -10.75 -22.81
CA ASP A 64 -3.89 -11.82 -23.13
C ASP A 64 -4.26 -12.52 -24.45
N PRO A 65 -4.17 -11.81 -25.59
CA PRO A 65 -4.37 -12.43 -26.90
C PRO A 65 -3.25 -13.42 -27.21
N ILE A 66 -3.53 -14.33 -28.14
CA ILE A 66 -2.50 -15.14 -28.78
C ILE A 66 -1.82 -14.31 -29.86
N VAL A 67 -0.50 -14.20 -29.77
CA VAL A 67 0.32 -13.39 -30.65
C VAL A 67 1.41 -14.23 -31.33
N ARG A 68 1.88 -13.76 -32.48
CA ARG A 68 3.05 -14.29 -33.18
C ARG A 68 3.95 -13.14 -33.59
N GLY A 69 5.26 -13.33 -33.47
CA GLY A 69 6.23 -12.34 -33.87
C GLY A 69 6.33 -12.24 -35.40
N THR A 70 6.50 -11.03 -35.91
CA THR A 70 6.64 -10.76 -37.34
C THR A 70 7.89 -9.93 -37.64
N GLY A 71 8.33 -9.92 -38.90
CA GLY A 71 9.63 -9.37 -39.28
C GLY A 71 10.80 -10.25 -38.84
N PHE A 72 12.02 -9.86 -39.21
CA PHE A 72 13.23 -10.64 -38.95
C PHE A 72 13.46 -10.87 -37.45
N ILE A 73 13.31 -9.83 -36.63
CA ILE A 73 13.54 -9.91 -35.18
C ILE A 73 12.32 -10.56 -34.51
N GLY A 74 11.10 -10.10 -34.81
CA GLY A 74 9.91 -10.60 -34.12
C GLY A 74 9.73 -12.11 -34.28
N ALA A 75 9.90 -12.65 -35.50
CA ALA A 75 9.76 -14.08 -35.76
C ALA A 75 10.81 -14.95 -35.05
N ILE A 76 11.96 -14.39 -34.67
CA ILE A 76 12.98 -15.09 -33.87
C ILE A 76 12.55 -15.15 -32.40
N PHE A 77 12.06 -14.03 -31.86
CA PHE A 77 11.69 -13.93 -30.45
C PHE A 77 10.37 -14.63 -30.11
N ILE A 78 9.42 -14.67 -31.06
CA ILE A 78 8.08 -15.26 -30.86
C ILE A 78 7.75 -16.12 -32.10
N PRO A 79 8.40 -17.29 -32.25
CA PRO A 79 8.35 -18.09 -33.49
C PRO A 79 7.03 -18.85 -33.70
N SER A 80 6.24 -19.02 -32.65
CA SER A 80 4.97 -19.71 -32.65
C SER A 80 3.89 -18.90 -31.95
N ASP A 81 2.64 -19.32 -32.13
CA ASP A 81 1.47 -18.73 -31.47
C ASP A 81 1.63 -18.85 -29.95
N THR A 82 1.74 -17.72 -29.28
CA THR A 82 2.08 -17.63 -27.86
C THR A 82 1.17 -16.63 -27.17
N PRO A 83 0.63 -16.92 -25.97
CA PRO A 83 -0.06 -15.91 -25.17
C PRO A 83 0.84 -14.70 -24.93
N LEU A 84 0.30 -13.49 -25.07
CA LEU A 84 1.05 -12.25 -24.85
C LEU A 84 1.65 -12.19 -23.44
N GLY A 85 0.97 -12.72 -22.44
CA GLY A 85 1.46 -12.82 -21.07
C GLY A 85 2.73 -13.65 -20.95
N ASP A 86 2.82 -14.76 -21.67
CA ASP A 86 4.03 -15.58 -21.69
C ASP A 86 5.17 -14.87 -22.43
N VAL A 87 4.86 -14.11 -23.49
CA VAL A 87 5.85 -13.23 -24.13
C VAL A 87 6.39 -12.22 -23.13
N LEU A 88 5.54 -11.55 -22.34
CA LEU A 88 6.00 -10.60 -21.32
C LEU A 88 6.84 -11.27 -20.22
N ASN A 89 6.52 -12.51 -19.86
CA ASN A 89 7.35 -13.28 -18.93
C ASN A 89 8.78 -13.53 -19.46
N THR A 90 8.99 -13.55 -20.78
CA THR A 90 10.35 -13.62 -21.36
C THR A 90 11.11 -12.30 -21.26
N PHE A 91 10.39 -11.18 -21.13
CA PHE A 91 10.98 -9.86 -21.00
C PHE A 91 11.41 -9.58 -19.56
N TYR A 92 10.51 -9.88 -18.62
CA TYR A 92 10.80 -9.79 -17.19
C TYR A 92 9.94 -10.79 -16.40
N PRO A 93 10.48 -11.39 -15.33
CA PRO A 93 9.77 -12.39 -14.54
C PRO A 93 8.42 -11.91 -14.03
N GLY A 94 7.38 -12.72 -14.25
CA GLY A 94 6.02 -12.42 -13.83
C GLY A 94 5.34 -11.29 -14.62
N GLY A 95 5.93 -10.82 -15.73
CA GLY A 95 5.39 -9.73 -16.54
C GLY A 95 3.98 -9.95 -17.05
N ARG A 96 3.51 -11.19 -17.14
CA ARG A 96 2.10 -11.53 -17.39
C ARG A 96 1.13 -10.76 -16.50
N ARG A 97 1.47 -10.49 -15.24
CA ARG A 97 0.60 -9.79 -14.28
C ARG A 97 0.13 -8.42 -14.76
N THR A 98 0.88 -7.76 -15.64
CA THR A 98 0.52 -6.44 -16.18
C THR A 98 -0.72 -6.44 -17.06
N LEU A 99 -1.07 -7.60 -17.63
CA LEU A 99 -2.17 -7.78 -18.56
C LEU A 99 -3.50 -8.09 -17.88
N TYR A 100 -3.50 -8.32 -16.57
CA TYR A 100 -4.65 -8.72 -15.80
C TYR A 100 -4.82 -7.80 -14.61
N GLY A 101 -6.05 -7.69 -14.12
CA GLY A 101 -6.24 -7.11 -12.82
C GLY A 101 -7.66 -6.85 -12.42
N ALA A 102 -7.79 -6.26 -11.25
CA ALA A 102 -9.04 -5.80 -10.68
C ALA A 102 -8.92 -4.32 -10.32
N VAL A 103 -9.99 -3.56 -10.53
CA VAL A 103 -10.03 -2.14 -10.21
C VAL A 103 -11.30 -1.81 -9.43
N ARG A 104 -11.18 -0.98 -8.38
CA ARG A 104 -12.34 -0.37 -7.73
C ARG A 104 -12.79 0.81 -8.58
N ASN A 105 -14.10 0.93 -8.77
CA ASN A 105 -14.75 2.06 -9.41
C ASN A 105 -15.80 2.65 -8.46
N PRO A 106 -15.38 3.38 -7.40
CA PRO A 106 -16.30 4.00 -6.45
C PRO A 106 -17.32 4.89 -7.18
N GLY A 107 -18.60 4.76 -6.83
CA GLY A 107 -19.71 5.46 -7.49
C GLY A 107 -20.22 4.78 -8.77
N GLY A 108 -19.51 3.76 -9.28
CA GLY A 108 -19.98 2.92 -10.37
C GLY A 108 -20.21 3.63 -11.70
N LEU A 109 -19.59 4.79 -11.91
CA LEU A 109 -19.83 5.63 -13.08
C LEU A 109 -19.09 5.12 -14.32
N THR A 110 -19.65 5.40 -15.49
CA THR A 110 -18.99 5.31 -16.80
C THR A 110 -19.09 6.68 -17.49
N PRO A 111 -18.10 7.09 -18.31
CA PRO A 111 -16.88 6.37 -18.67
C PRO A 111 -15.91 6.20 -17.48
N VAL A 112 -15.05 5.19 -17.56
CA VAL A 112 -14.02 4.92 -16.55
C VAL A 112 -12.76 4.35 -17.21
N GLN A 113 -11.60 4.86 -16.77
CA GLN A 113 -10.31 4.24 -17.04
C GLN A 113 -10.17 3.03 -16.12
N ILE A 114 -9.88 1.84 -16.66
CA ILE A 114 -9.72 0.62 -15.87
C ILE A 114 -8.25 0.40 -15.50
N ASN A 115 -7.38 0.45 -16.51
CA ASN A 115 -5.94 0.29 -16.33
C ASN A 115 -5.21 1.01 -17.45
N ARG A 116 -4.11 1.68 -17.12
CA ARG A 116 -3.20 2.28 -18.08
C ARG A 116 -1.78 1.88 -17.71
N GLU A 117 -1.27 0.80 -18.29
CA GLU A 117 0.05 0.28 -17.94
C GLU A 117 1.09 0.66 -18.99
N VAL A 118 2.20 1.25 -18.54
CA VAL A 118 3.34 1.57 -19.40
C VAL A 118 4.35 0.44 -19.28
N LEU A 119 4.60 -0.27 -20.37
CA LEU A 119 5.71 -1.20 -20.49
C LEU A 119 6.83 -0.49 -21.22
N ALA A 120 7.93 -0.17 -20.54
CA ALA A 120 9.09 0.47 -21.14
C ALA A 120 10.37 -0.15 -20.61
N GLY A 121 11.30 -0.51 -21.50
CA GLY A 121 12.57 -1.09 -21.09
C GLY A 121 13.37 -1.67 -22.25
N THR A 122 14.54 -2.18 -21.91
CA THR A 122 15.36 -2.99 -22.83
C THR A 122 15.28 -4.44 -22.40
N PHE A 123 14.67 -5.27 -23.23
CA PHE A 123 14.43 -6.68 -22.94
C PHE A 123 15.24 -7.52 -23.92
N SER A 124 16.23 -8.26 -23.42
CA SER A 124 17.13 -9.07 -24.26
C SER A 124 17.75 -8.26 -25.42
N GLY A 125 18.14 -7.01 -25.13
CA GLY A 125 18.74 -6.08 -26.10
C GLY A 125 17.73 -5.34 -26.99
N LEU A 126 16.42 -5.56 -26.83
CA LEU A 126 15.36 -4.87 -27.56
C LEU A 126 14.77 -3.73 -26.72
N SER A 127 14.97 -2.49 -27.14
CA SER A 127 14.29 -1.35 -26.51
C SER A 127 12.84 -1.26 -26.99
N VAL A 128 11.89 -1.51 -26.11
CA VAL A 128 10.46 -1.46 -26.37
C VAL A 128 9.81 -0.52 -25.37
N SER A 129 8.92 0.36 -25.85
CA SER A 129 8.02 1.14 -25.02
C SER A 129 6.62 1.13 -25.62
N LEU A 130 5.59 0.84 -24.82
CA LEU A 130 4.19 0.89 -25.22
C LEU A 130 3.31 1.09 -23.99
N THR A 131 2.06 1.48 -24.22
CA THR A 131 1.04 1.61 -23.18
C THR A 131 -0.13 0.67 -23.46
N PHE A 132 -0.43 -0.25 -22.55
CA PHE A 132 -1.70 -0.99 -22.54
C PHE A 132 -2.76 -0.13 -21.86
N ASP A 133 -3.88 0.12 -22.53
CA ASP A 133 -4.87 1.10 -22.09
C ASP A 133 -6.29 0.52 -22.22
N GLN A 134 -6.89 0.24 -21.06
CA GLN A 134 -8.17 -0.45 -20.92
C GLN A 134 -9.22 0.48 -20.31
N ARG A 135 -10.38 0.62 -20.96
CA ARG A 135 -11.43 1.59 -20.58
C ARG A 135 -12.83 1.02 -20.75
N VAL A 136 -13.80 1.61 -20.04
CA VAL A 136 -15.22 1.56 -20.41
C VAL A 136 -15.64 2.96 -20.84
N LEU A 137 -16.16 3.06 -22.06
CA LEU A 137 -16.54 4.33 -22.69
C LEU A 137 -17.92 4.81 -22.18
N ALA A 138 -18.27 6.06 -22.51
CA ALA A 138 -19.54 6.67 -22.09
C ALA A 138 -20.77 5.98 -22.68
N ASN A 139 -20.60 5.24 -23.77
CA ASN A 139 -21.64 4.39 -24.37
C ASN A 139 -21.63 2.96 -23.81
N ASN A 140 -20.95 2.73 -22.68
CA ASN A 140 -20.81 1.44 -22.01
C ASN A 140 -20.12 0.35 -22.84
N ARG A 141 -19.41 0.68 -23.92
CA ARG A 141 -18.57 -0.28 -24.64
C ARG A 141 -17.18 -0.32 -24.01
N ALA A 142 -16.59 -1.51 -23.93
CA ALA A 142 -15.21 -1.66 -23.49
C ALA A 142 -14.24 -1.31 -24.62
N GLU A 143 -13.17 -0.60 -24.31
CA GLU A 143 -12.08 -0.28 -25.24
C GLU A 143 -10.77 -0.84 -24.71
N ALA A 144 -10.06 -1.53 -25.60
CA ALA A 144 -8.68 -1.94 -25.36
C ALA A 144 -7.78 -1.32 -26.42
N ALA A 145 -6.64 -0.81 -25.96
CA ALA A 145 -5.67 -0.16 -26.82
C ALA A 145 -4.22 -0.49 -26.46
N ILE A 146 -3.38 -0.49 -27.49
CA ILE A 146 -1.92 -0.45 -27.38
C ILE A 146 -1.48 0.87 -28.00
N ARG A 147 -0.94 1.76 -27.15
CA ARG A 147 -0.63 3.14 -27.51
C ARG A 147 0.84 3.46 -27.36
N ASN A 148 1.27 4.58 -27.93
CA ASN A 148 2.61 5.15 -27.75
C ASN A 148 3.72 4.13 -28.11
N ILE A 149 3.52 3.36 -29.17
CA ILE A 149 4.36 2.23 -29.50
C ILE A 149 5.71 2.72 -30.02
N GLN A 150 6.78 2.34 -29.33
CA GLN A 150 8.17 2.51 -29.72
C GLN A 150 8.88 1.16 -29.67
N LYS A 151 9.56 0.80 -30.75
CA LYS A 151 10.25 -0.49 -30.88
C LYS A 151 11.34 -0.45 -31.96
N PRO A 152 12.26 -1.42 -32.02
CA PRO A 152 13.19 -1.52 -33.14
C PRO A 152 12.48 -1.90 -34.45
N ILE A 153 13.04 -1.43 -35.57
CA ILE A 153 12.69 -1.94 -36.90
C ILE A 153 13.06 -3.42 -36.99
N GLY A 154 12.21 -4.22 -37.63
CA GLY A 154 12.36 -5.68 -37.74
C GLY A 154 11.63 -6.45 -36.64
N PHE A 155 11.25 -5.82 -35.53
CA PHE A 155 10.38 -6.41 -34.52
C PHE A 155 8.93 -6.02 -34.81
N GLY A 156 8.05 -6.97 -35.06
CA GLY A 156 6.60 -6.75 -35.20
C GLY A 156 5.81 -7.84 -34.51
N LEU A 157 4.50 -7.65 -34.43
CA LEU A 157 3.59 -8.54 -33.70
C LEU A 157 2.28 -8.69 -34.47
N SER A 158 1.84 -9.91 -34.72
CA SER A 158 0.50 -10.20 -35.25
C SER A 158 -0.38 -10.80 -34.15
N PHE A 159 -1.60 -10.33 -34.03
CA PHE A 159 -2.61 -10.86 -33.12
C PHE A 159 -3.37 -11.96 -33.84
N VAL A 160 -3.15 -13.22 -33.44
CA VAL A 160 -3.67 -14.40 -34.12
C VAL A 160 -5.12 -14.66 -33.69
N SER A 161 -5.38 -14.57 -32.39
CA SER A 161 -6.72 -14.75 -31.82
C SER A 161 -6.83 -14.11 -30.43
N GLY A 162 -8.06 -13.95 -29.95
CA GLY A 162 -8.34 -13.38 -28.63
C GLY A 162 -8.17 -11.86 -28.58
N GLY A 163 -8.09 -11.32 -27.37
CA GLY A 163 -8.01 -9.88 -27.14
C GLY A 163 -8.25 -9.54 -25.68
N ALA A 164 -9.07 -8.52 -25.42
CA ALA A 164 -9.38 -8.10 -24.05
C ALA A 164 -10.71 -8.68 -23.57
N THR A 165 -10.80 -8.98 -22.28
CA THR A 165 -12.06 -9.30 -21.59
C THR A 165 -12.26 -8.39 -20.40
N TYR A 166 -13.53 -8.07 -20.13
CA TYR A 166 -13.97 -7.20 -19.05
C TYR A 166 -15.14 -7.87 -18.36
N GLN A 167 -15.15 -7.83 -17.03
CA GLN A 167 -16.27 -8.34 -16.23
C GLN A 167 -16.60 -7.33 -15.14
N THR A 168 -17.89 -7.11 -14.89
CA THR A 168 -18.34 -6.35 -13.73
C THR A 168 -17.94 -7.09 -12.47
N PHE A 169 -17.40 -6.37 -11.50
CA PHE A 169 -16.91 -6.90 -10.25
C PHE A 169 -17.58 -6.16 -9.10
N SER A 170 -17.86 -6.87 -8.01
CA SER A 170 -18.23 -6.27 -6.74
C SER A 170 -17.00 -6.36 -5.82
N PRO A 171 -16.20 -5.28 -5.71
CA PRO A 171 -15.05 -5.29 -4.82
C PRO A 171 -15.44 -5.64 -3.39
N PRO A 172 -14.62 -6.41 -2.65
CA PRO A 172 -14.80 -6.51 -1.21
C PRO A 172 -14.68 -5.12 -0.56
N PRO A 173 -15.23 -4.89 0.64
CA PRO A 173 -14.98 -3.66 1.37
C PRO A 173 -13.47 -3.37 1.47
N PRO A 174 -13.05 -2.09 1.36
CA PRO A 174 -11.68 -1.71 1.62
C PRO A 174 -11.25 -2.16 3.00
N THR A 175 -10.06 -2.71 3.08
CA THR A 175 -9.46 -3.20 4.31
C THR A 175 -8.46 -2.16 4.79
N ARG A 176 -8.57 -1.74 6.06
CA ARG A 176 -7.69 -0.74 6.67
C ARG A 176 -6.87 -1.41 7.74
N SER A 177 -5.55 -1.39 7.62
CA SER A 177 -4.64 -1.93 8.63
C SER A 177 -3.88 -0.79 9.30
N GLU A 178 -3.59 -0.92 10.60
CA GLU A 178 -2.97 0.14 11.39
C GLU A 178 -1.96 -0.40 12.41
N TRP A 179 -0.95 0.42 12.70
CA TRP A 179 0.09 0.18 13.70
C TRP A 179 0.22 1.39 14.62
N HIS A 180 0.18 1.14 15.92
CA HIS A 180 0.36 2.13 17.00
C HIS A 180 1.77 2.14 17.59
N PHE A 181 2.66 1.25 17.14
CA PHE A 181 4.06 1.12 17.57
C PHE A 181 4.28 1.02 19.09
N GLN A 182 3.39 0.33 19.81
CA GLN A 182 3.44 0.11 21.25
C GLN A 182 4.50 -0.95 21.64
N ASN A 183 5.77 -0.59 21.46
CA ASN A 183 6.95 -1.47 21.64
C ASN A 183 7.04 -2.65 20.67
N SER A 184 6.24 -2.66 19.60
CA SER A 184 6.20 -3.75 18.63
C SER A 184 5.92 -3.22 17.21
N LEU A 185 6.12 -4.08 16.21
CA LEU A 185 5.67 -3.88 14.83
C LEU A 185 4.34 -4.60 14.54
N LEU A 186 3.67 -5.10 15.57
CA LEU A 186 2.39 -5.79 15.42
C LEU A 186 1.31 -4.76 15.06
N SER A 187 0.44 -5.14 14.13
CA SER A 187 -0.74 -4.35 13.84
C SER A 187 -1.70 -4.36 15.03
N VAL A 188 -2.63 -3.39 15.07
CA VAL A 188 -3.73 -3.35 16.06
C VAL A 188 -4.47 -4.70 16.13
N ARG A 189 -4.59 -5.39 14.99
CA ARG A 189 -5.19 -6.72 14.90
C ARG A 189 -4.34 -7.79 15.57
N GLU A 190 -3.03 -7.78 15.34
CA GLU A 190 -2.10 -8.79 15.89
C GLU A 190 -1.91 -8.62 17.40
N ASP A 191 -2.05 -7.41 17.92
CA ASP A 191 -2.07 -7.11 19.35
C ASP A 191 -3.41 -7.44 20.04
N ALA A 192 -4.40 -7.95 19.30
CA ALA A 192 -5.75 -8.26 19.78
C ALA A 192 -6.47 -7.05 20.44
N ALA A 193 -6.08 -5.82 20.10
CA ALA A 193 -6.78 -4.62 20.51
C ALA A 193 -8.03 -4.41 19.62
N GLU A 194 -9.22 -4.44 20.22
CA GLU A 194 -10.51 -4.21 19.54
C GLU A 194 -10.59 -2.82 18.86
N PRO A 195 -11.32 -2.63 17.74
CA PRO A 195 -12.01 -3.63 16.92
C PRO A 195 -11.38 -3.79 15.52
N SER A 196 -10.57 -4.84 15.39
CA SER A 196 -10.11 -5.49 14.15
C SER A 196 -9.65 -4.57 13.00
N SER A 197 -8.43 -4.06 13.12
CA SER A 197 -7.61 -3.67 11.97
C SER A 197 -7.54 -4.80 10.92
N GLY A 198 -7.17 -4.44 9.70
CA GLY A 198 -6.92 -5.34 8.59
C GLY A 198 -5.76 -6.30 8.82
N PRO A 199 -5.57 -7.27 7.90
CA PRO A 199 -4.62 -8.37 8.05
C PRO A 199 -3.19 -8.03 7.65
N ALA A 200 -2.91 -6.78 7.24
CA ALA A 200 -1.57 -6.40 6.79
C ALA A 200 -0.58 -6.48 7.96
N LYS A 201 0.68 -6.82 7.65
CA LYS A 201 1.72 -7.05 8.65
C LYS A 201 2.99 -6.27 8.33
N LEU A 202 3.74 -5.91 9.36
CA LEU A 202 5.09 -5.36 9.24
C LEU A 202 6.13 -6.33 9.81
N ARG A 203 7.29 -6.38 9.15
CA ARG A 203 8.50 -7.03 9.65
C ARG A 203 9.71 -6.17 9.33
N PHE A 204 10.83 -6.39 10.01
CA PHE A 204 12.10 -5.83 9.55
C PHE A 204 12.51 -6.49 8.23
N LEU A 205 12.99 -5.72 7.28
CA LEU A 205 13.33 -6.21 5.95
C LEU A 205 14.55 -7.17 5.99
N ASP A 206 15.39 -7.04 7.00
CA ASP A 206 16.57 -7.89 7.28
C ASP A 206 16.34 -8.95 8.35
N ASP A 207 15.08 -9.35 8.57
CA ASP A 207 14.71 -10.42 9.49
C ASP A 207 15.40 -11.74 9.12
N PRO A 208 16.11 -12.41 10.06
CA PRO A 208 16.77 -13.69 9.81
C PRO A 208 15.84 -14.77 9.28
N ALA A 209 14.54 -14.70 9.61
CA ALA A 209 13.54 -15.66 9.14
C ALA A 209 13.45 -15.69 7.61
N PHE A 210 13.70 -14.56 6.93
CA PHE A 210 13.59 -14.48 5.47
C PHE A 210 14.75 -15.15 4.71
N GLY A 211 15.76 -15.65 5.43
CA GLY A 211 16.95 -16.23 4.83
C GLY A 211 17.88 -15.16 4.25
N PRO A 212 18.91 -15.55 3.47
CA PRO A 212 19.90 -14.62 2.94
C PRO A 212 19.25 -13.45 2.17
N ILE A 213 19.77 -12.25 2.39
CA ILE A 213 19.25 -11.02 1.75
C ILE A 213 19.82 -10.92 0.33
N LEU A 214 18.92 -10.80 -0.64
CA LEU A 214 19.26 -10.46 -2.02
C LEU A 214 19.43 -8.93 -2.17
N GLY A 215 20.24 -8.52 -3.14
CA GLY A 215 20.29 -7.13 -3.56
C GLY A 215 21.38 -6.29 -2.91
N GLY A 216 21.54 -5.10 -3.49
CA GLY A 216 22.63 -4.17 -3.26
C GLY A 216 23.04 -3.54 -4.60
N PRO A 217 23.77 -2.40 -4.62
CA PRO A 217 24.16 -1.76 -5.86
C PRO A 217 24.91 -2.71 -6.81
N GLY A 218 24.32 -3.05 -7.95
CA GLY A 218 24.86 -3.96 -8.96
C GLY A 218 24.72 -5.47 -8.68
N GLU A 219 23.94 -5.86 -7.66
CA GLU A 219 23.71 -7.26 -7.26
C GLU A 219 22.20 -7.58 -7.20
N GLU A 220 21.40 -7.02 -8.11
CA GLU A 220 19.92 -7.13 -8.06
C GLU A 220 19.39 -8.55 -8.30
N THR A 221 20.23 -9.50 -8.66
CA THR A 221 19.82 -10.90 -8.83
C THR A 221 20.74 -11.88 -8.13
N GLN A 222 21.59 -11.41 -7.22
CA GLN A 222 22.62 -12.22 -6.57
C GLN A 222 22.67 -11.93 -5.07
N TYR A 223 23.24 -12.88 -4.33
CA TYR A 223 23.56 -12.69 -2.92
C TYR A 223 24.91 -11.97 -2.81
N PRO A 224 24.99 -10.83 -2.12
CA PRO A 224 26.26 -10.14 -1.91
C PRO A 224 27.32 -11.04 -1.26
N ASN A 225 28.59 -10.83 -1.59
CA ASN A 225 29.72 -11.45 -0.93
C ASN A 225 30.72 -10.38 -0.42
N PRO A 226 30.86 -10.18 0.90
CA PRO A 226 30.22 -10.93 1.98
C PRO A 226 28.69 -10.71 2.07
N PRO A 227 27.93 -11.68 2.62
CA PRO A 227 26.48 -11.54 2.77
C PRO A 227 26.08 -10.32 3.58
N THR A 228 24.94 -9.73 3.22
CA THR A 228 24.32 -8.67 4.01
C THR A 228 23.89 -9.23 5.38
N PRO A 229 24.30 -8.61 6.50
CA PRO A 229 23.96 -9.09 7.83
C PRO A 229 22.48 -8.88 8.17
N HIS A 230 21.95 -9.75 9.03
CA HIS A 230 20.61 -9.64 9.61
C HIS A 230 20.60 -8.78 10.88
N ASN A 231 19.38 -8.42 11.33
CA ASN A 231 19.10 -7.72 12.60
C ASN A 231 19.73 -6.33 12.76
N VAL A 232 20.28 -5.74 11.70
CA VAL A 232 20.83 -4.39 11.73
C VAL A 232 19.70 -3.38 11.88
N THR A 233 18.62 -3.50 11.11
CA THR A 233 17.49 -2.56 11.19
C THR A 233 16.88 -2.57 12.58
N ALA A 234 16.65 -3.77 13.13
CA ALA A 234 16.14 -3.94 14.49
C ALA A 234 17.08 -3.34 15.55
N SER A 235 18.39 -3.46 15.39
CA SER A 235 19.38 -2.90 16.33
C SER A 235 19.47 -1.37 16.31
N GLN A 236 19.04 -0.74 15.21
CA GLN A 236 19.14 0.71 14.98
C GLN A 236 17.81 1.42 15.22
N ALA A 237 16.70 0.71 15.00
CA ALA A 237 15.36 1.13 15.39
C ALA A 237 15.21 1.14 16.92
N ALA A 238 14.28 1.93 17.43
CA ALA A 238 13.97 1.97 18.85
C ALA A 238 12.51 2.36 19.09
N PHE A 239 11.90 1.79 20.11
CA PHE A 239 10.60 2.19 20.63
C PHE A 239 10.80 2.88 21.98
N ASN A 240 10.19 4.04 22.18
CA ASN A 240 10.16 4.75 23.45
C ASN A 240 9.11 5.84 23.41
N SER A 241 8.78 6.47 24.54
CA SER A 241 7.89 7.63 24.54
C SER A 241 8.48 8.80 23.74
N ALA A 242 7.61 9.65 23.19
CA ALA A 242 8.03 10.86 22.51
C ALA A 242 8.86 11.75 23.45
N SER A 243 8.45 11.90 24.70
CA SER A 243 9.20 12.66 25.73
C SER A 243 10.57 12.05 26.03
N ALA A 244 10.72 10.73 26.09
CA ALA A 244 11.99 10.07 26.32
C ALA A 244 12.98 10.25 25.14
N PHE A 245 12.46 10.47 23.93
CA PHE A 245 13.26 10.89 22.79
C PHE A 245 13.52 12.41 22.73
N GLY A 246 12.96 13.19 23.65
CA GLY A 246 13.04 14.65 23.65
C GLY A 246 12.20 15.30 22.54
N LEU A 247 11.12 14.64 22.11
CA LEU A 247 10.20 15.13 21.09
C LEU A 247 9.00 15.83 21.73
N PRO A 248 8.33 16.75 21.01
CA PRO A 248 7.05 17.27 21.46
C PRO A 248 5.99 16.15 21.55
N PRO A 249 4.99 16.29 22.43
CA PRO A 249 3.87 15.35 22.49
C PRO A 249 3.04 15.38 21.20
N ILE A 250 2.37 14.27 20.90
CA ILE A 250 1.53 14.11 19.71
C ILE A 250 0.16 14.71 20.02
N ASN A 251 -0.07 15.95 19.56
CA ASN A 251 -1.27 16.73 19.90
C ASN A 251 -1.54 16.86 21.41
N GLY A 252 -0.46 16.98 22.19
CA GLY A 252 -0.56 17.17 23.65
C GLY A 252 -0.49 15.88 24.47
N GLU A 253 -0.54 14.72 23.83
CA GLU A 253 -0.39 13.41 24.50
C GLU A 253 1.01 12.84 24.26
N ASP A 254 1.65 12.36 25.32
CA ASP A 254 2.89 11.57 25.21
C ASP A 254 2.54 10.11 24.96
N ASP A 255 3.24 9.47 24.02
CA ASP A 255 2.96 8.10 23.60
C ASP A 255 4.22 7.43 23.08
N ILE A 256 4.20 6.10 23.02
CA ILE A 256 5.28 5.29 22.47
C ILE A 256 5.32 5.45 20.95
N VAL A 257 6.51 5.79 20.45
CA VAL A 257 6.76 6.01 19.02
C VAL A 257 7.90 5.12 18.54
N LEU A 258 7.90 4.80 17.25
CA LEU A 258 9.01 4.14 16.58
C LEU A 258 9.99 5.18 16.04
N ARG A 259 11.25 5.14 16.48
CA ARG A 259 12.37 5.72 15.74
C ARG A 259 12.82 4.75 14.65
N THR A 260 12.72 5.15 13.39
CA THR A 260 13.14 4.29 12.27
C THR A 260 14.65 4.12 12.22
N SER A 261 15.10 2.97 11.73
CA SER A 261 16.49 2.79 11.33
C SER A 261 16.78 3.64 10.10
N PRO A 262 17.88 4.40 10.05
CA PRO A 262 18.29 5.05 8.81
C PRO A 262 18.90 4.03 7.83
N PRO A 263 18.59 4.12 6.54
CA PRO A 263 19.28 3.33 5.51
C PRO A 263 20.79 3.59 5.43
N ARG A 264 21.25 4.76 5.89
CA ARG A 264 22.68 5.10 5.92
C ARG A 264 23.36 4.57 7.17
N ASN A 265 24.66 4.29 7.06
CA ASN A 265 25.47 3.99 8.25
C ASN A 265 25.73 5.26 9.07
N LEU A 266 25.26 5.32 10.33
CA LEU A 266 25.48 6.48 11.19
C LEU A 266 26.92 6.63 11.69
N ALA A 267 27.67 5.54 11.83
CA ALA A 267 29.06 5.56 12.29
C ALA A 267 30.06 5.89 11.17
N ASP A 268 29.66 5.69 9.92
CA ASP A 268 30.47 6.00 8.73
C ASP A 268 29.56 6.56 7.61
N PRO A 269 28.96 7.76 7.79
CA PRO A 269 27.92 8.28 6.91
C PRO A 269 28.43 8.67 5.51
N ALA A 270 29.76 8.77 5.34
CA ALA A 270 30.39 8.99 4.05
C ALA A 270 30.58 7.67 3.26
N ASN A 271 30.49 6.51 3.91
CA ASN A 271 30.77 5.22 3.30
C ASN A 271 29.49 4.49 2.91
N ARG A 272 29.06 4.67 1.66
CA ARG A 272 27.87 4.02 1.11
C ARG A 272 27.97 2.50 1.08
N ALA A 273 29.15 1.93 0.90
CA ALA A 273 29.34 0.47 0.95
C ALA A 273 29.05 -0.14 2.34
N LYS A 274 29.13 0.66 3.40
CA LYS A 274 28.75 0.26 4.77
C LYS A 274 27.32 0.63 5.14
N SER A 275 26.62 1.36 4.29
CA SER A 275 25.21 1.66 4.48
C SER A 275 24.36 0.41 4.24
N ARG A 276 23.19 0.36 4.84
CA ARG A 276 22.30 -0.80 4.82
C ARG A 276 20.97 -0.29 4.37
N GLY A 277 20.69 -0.49 3.10
CA GLY A 277 19.53 0.10 2.46
C GLY A 277 18.18 -0.49 2.85
N LEU A 278 18.08 -1.05 4.06
CA LEU A 278 16.99 -1.87 4.53
C LEU A 278 16.17 -1.10 5.57
N GLY A 279 14.87 -1.35 5.56
CA GLY A 279 13.91 -0.76 6.48
C GLY A 279 12.88 -1.79 6.93
N LEU A 280 11.60 -1.49 6.74
CA LEU A 280 10.50 -2.41 7.04
C LEU A 280 9.99 -3.07 5.75
N ALA A 281 9.52 -4.30 5.87
CA ALA A 281 8.72 -4.99 4.87
C ALA A 281 7.25 -4.92 5.29
N LEU A 282 6.40 -4.40 4.40
CA LEU A 282 4.94 -4.40 4.54
C LEU A 282 4.36 -5.51 3.66
N PHE A 283 3.62 -6.44 4.26
CA PHE A 283 2.79 -7.39 3.53
C PHE A 283 1.33 -6.91 3.60
N PRO A 284 0.74 -6.44 2.49
CA PRO A 284 -0.66 -5.97 2.47
C PRO A 284 -1.69 -7.03 2.88
N ASN A 285 -1.38 -8.31 2.63
CA ASN A 285 -2.23 -9.46 2.96
C ASN A 285 -3.68 -9.35 2.45
N SER A 286 -3.86 -8.72 1.29
CA SER A 286 -5.19 -8.53 0.67
C SER A 286 -5.57 -9.66 -0.27
N ARG A 287 -4.61 -10.48 -0.72
CA ARG A 287 -4.78 -11.45 -1.81
C ARG A 287 -5.85 -12.51 -1.57
N ASP A 288 -6.11 -12.85 -0.31
CA ASP A 288 -7.17 -13.80 0.06
C ASP A 288 -8.57 -13.28 -0.32
N ALA A 289 -8.76 -11.96 -0.33
CA ALA A 289 -10.03 -11.31 -0.69
C ALA A 289 -9.97 -10.56 -2.05
N TRP A 290 -8.78 -10.15 -2.47
CA TRP A 290 -8.55 -9.38 -3.68
C TRP A 290 -8.04 -10.27 -4.83
N PRO A 291 -8.70 -10.27 -6.01
CA PRO A 291 -8.42 -11.23 -7.08
C PRO A 291 -7.18 -10.89 -7.93
N ASP A 292 -6.58 -9.72 -7.77
CA ASP A 292 -5.38 -9.29 -8.48
C ASP A 292 -4.10 -9.61 -7.69
N ASP A 293 -2.98 -9.78 -8.39
CA ASP A 293 -1.64 -9.92 -7.79
C ASP A 293 -1.02 -8.58 -7.37
N ARG A 294 -1.77 -7.49 -7.60
CA ARG A 294 -1.37 -6.12 -7.41
C ARG A 294 -2.52 -5.31 -6.80
N LEU A 295 -2.17 -4.24 -6.12
CA LEU A 295 -3.12 -3.23 -5.68
C LEU A 295 -2.94 -2.01 -6.57
N GLY A 296 -3.85 -1.86 -7.54
CA GLY A 296 -3.88 -0.72 -8.45
C GLY A 296 -4.24 0.61 -7.78
N GLN A 297 -4.85 0.52 -6.60
CA GLN A 297 -5.28 1.64 -5.77
C GLN A 297 -4.92 1.30 -4.33
N TRP A 298 -4.36 2.27 -3.62
CA TRP A 298 -3.93 2.10 -2.24
C TRP A 298 -3.75 3.45 -1.56
N THR A 299 -3.74 3.45 -0.23
CA THR A 299 -3.41 4.63 0.57
C THR A 299 -2.50 4.23 1.72
N LEU A 300 -1.43 5.01 1.92
CA LEU A 300 -0.60 4.97 3.13
C LEU A 300 -0.77 6.28 3.90
N VAL A 301 -0.83 6.15 5.22
CA VAL A 301 -0.96 7.28 6.15
C VAL A 301 0.13 7.16 7.20
N TRP A 302 0.87 8.23 7.44
CA TRP A 302 1.92 8.29 8.45
C TRP A 302 1.63 9.45 9.40
N ASP A 303 1.61 9.18 10.71
CA ASP A 303 1.82 10.21 11.71
C ASP A 303 3.32 10.26 12.01
N LEU A 304 4.01 11.18 11.35
CA LEU A 304 5.46 11.26 11.37
C LEU A 304 5.99 12.56 11.96
N LEU A 305 7.21 12.50 12.49
CA LEU A 305 8.00 13.66 12.88
C LEU A 305 9.42 13.52 12.30
N ILE A 306 9.86 14.55 11.57
CA ILE A 306 11.23 14.66 11.08
C ILE A 306 12.03 15.49 12.10
N PRO A 307 13.03 14.93 12.81
CA PRO A 307 13.79 15.71 13.78
C PRO A 307 14.68 16.72 13.06
N GLN A 308 15.00 17.83 13.75
CA GLN A 308 15.86 18.89 13.20
C GLN A 308 17.21 18.37 12.69
N SER A 309 17.78 17.36 13.34
CA SER A 309 19.02 16.71 12.91
C SER A 309 18.90 16.05 11.54
N SER A 310 17.82 15.31 11.30
CA SER A 310 17.51 14.71 9.99
C SER A 310 17.20 15.78 8.95
N TRP A 311 16.45 16.83 9.33
CA TRP A 311 16.15 17.97 8.46
C TRP A 311 17.40 18.69 7.96
N ASN A 312 18.33 18.98 8.88
CA ASN A 312 19.58 19.68 8.58
C ASN A 312 20.56 18.85 7.76
N ALA A 313 20.38 17.52 7.70
CA ALA A 313 21.20 16.68 6.83
C ALA A 313 20.96 16.97 5.34
N GLY A 314 19.78 17.50 4.98
CA GLY A 314 19.40 17.85 3.62
C GLY A 314 19.36 16.66 2.64
N GLY A 315 18.96 16.94 1.40
CA GLY A 315 18.85 15.91 0.35
C GLY A 315 17.70 14.94 0.62
N LEU A 316 17.90 13.65 0.33
CA LEU A 316 16.92 12.61 0.66
C LEU A 316 16.93 12.35 2.17
N ILE A 317 15.78 12.58 2.81
CA ILE A 317 15.60 12.39 4.24
C ILE A 317 14.86 11.09 4.51
N VAL A 318 13.77 10.81 3.80
CA VAL A 318 12.92 9.64 4.11
C VAL A 318 12.57 8.91 2.82
N PRO A 319 13.06 7.68 2.60
CA PRO A 319 12.52 6.81 1.56
C PRO A 319 11.24 6.15 2.08
N LEU A 320 10.10 6.80 1.91
CA LEU A 320 8.82 6.36 2.51
C LEU A 320 8.38 5.00 1.98
N LEU A 321 8.49 4.79 0.67
CA LEU A 321 8.10 3.55 0.01
C LEU A 321 9.01 3.25 -1.17
N GLU A 322 9.30 1.97 -1.32
CA GLU A 322 9.91 1.33 -2.46
C GLU A 322 8.98 0.18 -2.90
N ASP A 323 8.54 0.22 -4.16
CA ASP A 323 7.59 -0.75 -4.70
C ASP A 323 8.26 -2.11 -4.99
N ASN A 324 9.58 -2.16 -5.08
CA ASN A 324 10.35 -3.36 -5.34
C ASN A 324 11.48 -3.56 -4.32
N HIS A 325 11.40 -4.64 -3.55
CA HIS A 325 12.39 -5.04 -2.53
C HIS A 325 13.83 -5.16 -3.04
N ASN A 326 14.03 -5.24 -4.36
CA ASN A 326 15.33 -5.40 -4.98
C ASN A 326 15.69 -4.25 -5.93
N ASN A 327 15.06 -3.08 -5.77
CA ASN A 327 15.40 -1.89 -6.55
C ASN A 327 16.73 -1.31 -6.08
N ASP A 328 17.72 -1.30 -6.96
CA ASP A 328 19.04 -0.71 -6.70
C ASP A 328 19.10 0.81 -6.98
N ASN A 329 17.99 1.42 -7.40
CA ASN A 329 17.86 2.85 -7.64
C ASN A 329 17.39 3.60 -6.39
N GLN A 330 17.03 4.87 -6.56
CA GLN A 330 16.34 5.64 -5.53
C GLN A 330 14.99 5.03 -5.20
N ALA A 331 14.66 5.03 -3.91
CA ALA A 331 13.34 4.68 -3.44
C ALA A 331 12.27 5.46 -4.22
N ASP A 332 11.12 4.85 -4.43
CA ASP A 332 10.14 5.38 -5.37
C ASP A 332 9.41 6.60 -4.83
N LEU A 333 8.96 6.51 -3.58
CA LEU A 333 8.29 7.58 -2.86
C LEU A 333 9.24 8.12 -1.79
N ILE A 334 9.68 9.37 -1.95
CA ILE A 334 10.64 9.98 -1.03
C ILE A 334 10.18 11.32 -0.50
N LEU A 335 10.64 11.65 0.70
CA LEU A 335 10.73 13.01 1.21
C LEU A 335 12.18 13.49 1.13
N SER A 336 12.36 14.68 0.56
CA SER A 336 13.64 15.36 0.50
C SER A 336 13.53 16.78 1.06
N VAL A 337 14.65 17.35 1.49
CA VAL A 337 14.75 18.77 1.88
C VAL A 337 15.86 19.42 1.09
N THR A 338 15.50 20.45 0.34
CA THR A 338 16.44 21.27 -0.41
C THR A 338 16.30 22.72 0.03
N SER A 339 17.41 23.33 0.46
CA SER A 339 17.43 24.72 0.96
C SER A 339 16.38 25.00 2.04
N GLY A 340 16.14 24.04 2.94
CA GLY A 340 15.19 24.17 4.05
C GLY A 340 13.72 24.02 3.65
N VAL A 341 13.40 23.58 2.43
CA VAL A 341 12.03 23.30 2.00
C VAL A 341 11.87 21.80 1.75
N ALA A 342 10.90 21.18 2.43
CA ALA A 342 10.55 19.79 2.18
C ALA A 342 9.84 19.62 0.84
N SER A 343 10.06 18.49 0.19
CA SER A 343 9.38 18.07 -1.03
C SER A 343 9.08 16.58 -0.98
N ILE A 344 8.03 16.15 -1.66
CA ILE A 344 7.65 14.75 -1.86
C ILE A 344 7.60 14.43 -3.34
N GLU A 345 8.07 13.25 -3.74
CA GLU A 345 7.97 12.78 -5.12
C GLU A 345 7.75 11.27 -5.19
N TYR A 346 7.06 10.84 -6.24
CA TYR A 346 7.01 9.43 -6.66
C TYR A 346 7.62 9.33 -8.06
N ARG A 347 8.89 8.89 -8.21
CA ARG A 347 9.58 8.75 -9.52
C ARG A 347 9.34 9.89 -10.55
N SER A 348 9.10 11.12 -10.10
CA SER A 348 8.60 12.23 -10.93
C SER A 348 9.02 13.58 -10.37
N THR A 349 8.48 14.67 -10.90
CA THR A 349 8.82 16.01 -10.40
C THR A 349 8.35 16.19 -8.96
N PRO A 350 9.21 16.68 -8.05
CA PRO A 350 8.85 16.87 -6.66
C PRO A 350 7.81 17.95 -6.42
N LEU A 351 6.86 17.65 -5.55
CA LEU A 351 5.87 18.55 -4.98
C LEU A 351 6.45 19.17 -3.70
N GLN A 352 6.54 20.51 -3.65
CA GLN A 352 6.98 21.21 -2.45
C GLN A 352 5.91 21.14 -1.35
N LEU A 353 6.36 20.92 -0.11
CA LEU A 353 5.53 20.79 1.08
C LEU A 353 5.94 21.86 2.12
N PRO A 354 5.65 23.16 1.88
CA PRO A 354 6.07 24.22 2.80
C PRO A 354 5.45 24.11 4.20
N ALA A 355 4.30 23.44 4.32
CA ALA A 355 3.63 23.21 5.60
C ALA A 355 4.29 22.08 6.45
N LEU A 356 5.12 21.24 5.85
CA LEU A 356 5.90 20.23 6.58
C LEU A 356 7.14 20.90 7.16
N GLN A 357 7.32 20.80 8.49
CA GLN A 357 8.41 21.45 9.23
C GLN A 357 9.11 20.45 10.16
N PRO A 358 10.40 20.67 10.50
CA PRO A 358 11.10 19.81 11.45
C PRO A 358 10.53 19.92 12.87
N ASN A 359 10.72 18.88 13.68
CA ASN A 359 10.26 18.78 15.06
C ASN A 359 8.75 19.00 15.23
N GLN A 360 7.96 18.73 14.21
CA GLN A 360 6.51 18.85 14.26
C GLN A 360 5.86 17.54 13.82
N TRP A 361 4.96 17.01 14.64
CA TRP A 361 4.11 15.88 14.24
C TRP A 361 3.20 16.30 13.09
N THR A 362 3.19 15.50 12.04
CA THR A 362 2.40 15.75 10.84
C THR A 362 1.78 14.45 10.36
N ARG A 363 0.48 14.48 10.05
CA ARG A 363 -0.20 13.39 9.34
C ARG A 363 -0.01 13.58 7.84
N LEU A 364 0.76 12.68 7.22
CA LEU A 364 0.96 12.59 5.78
C LEU A 364 0.07 11.49 5.22
N VAL A 365 -0.76 11.81 4.22
CA VAL A 365 -1.56 10.83 3.47
C VAL A 365 -1.11 10.83 2.03
N VAL A 366 -0.84 9.65 1.48
CA VAL A 366 -0.61 9.44 0.05
C VAL A 366 -1.65 8.45 -0.47
N ALA A 367 -2.65 8.96 -1.21
CA ALA A 367 -3.74 8.17 -1.78
C ALA A 367 -3.52 7.98 -3.30
N SER A 368 -2.99 6.82 -3.67
CA SER A 368 -2.57 6.46 -5.04
C SER A 368 -3.70 5.82 -5.83
N ASP A 369 -3.96 6.35 -7.03
CA ASP A 369 -4.76 5.71 -8.07
C ASP A 369 -3.86 5.33 -9.25
N GLY A 370 -3.01 4.34 -9.01
CA GLY A 370 -1.96 3.88 -9.90
C GLY A 370 -2.47 3.26 -11.20
N TYR A 371 -3.61 2.60 -11.20
CA TYR A 371 -4.16 2.00 -12.43
C TYR A 371 -4.84 3.01 -13.34
N ARG A 372 -5.65 3.91 -12.79
CA ARG A 372 -6.51 4.77 -13.61
C ARG A 372 -5.83 6.09 -13.93
N ALA A 373 -5.28 6.75 -12.92
CA ALA A 373 -4.73 8.09 -13.06
C ALA A 373 -3.20 8.11 -13.19
N LYS A 374 -2.51 7.05 -12.74
CA LYS A 374 -1.04 7.02 -12.59
C LYS A 374 -0.55 8.20 -11.73
N SER A 375 -1.33 8.54 -10.71
CA SER A 375 -1.09 9.69 -9.82
C SER A 375 -1.52 9.39 -8.40
N ALA A 376 -0.93 10.08 -7.43
CA ALA A 376 -1.34 10.05 -6.03
C ALA A 376 -1.63 11.45 -5.51
N ARG A 377 -2.70 11.59 -4.72
CA ARG A 377 -3.02 12.82 -4.00
C ARG A 377 -2.30 12.80 -2.66
N VAL A 378 -1.69 13.93 -2.30
CA VAL A 378 -0.93 14.10 -1.06
C VAL A 378 -1.67 15.06 -0.13
N TYR A 379 -1.91 14.65 1.10
CA TYR A 379 -2.48 15.49 2.14
C TYR A 379 -1.53 15.66 3.32
N LEU A 380 -1.51 16.86 3.89
CA LEU A 380 -0.88 17.17 5.16
C LEU A 380 -1.94 17.64 6.15
N ASN A 381 -2.08 16.95 7.27
CA ASN A 381 -3.04 17.29 8.33
C ASN A 381 -4.47 17.51 7.79
N GLY A 382 -4.93 16.64 6.88
CA GLY A 382 -6.24 16.72 6.23
C GLY A 382 -6.36 17.76 5.11
N SER A 383 -5.33 18.58 4.85
CA SER A 383 -5.33 19.55 3.75
C SER A 383 -4.64 18.98 2.52
N LEU A 384 -5.26 19.08 1.34
CA LEU A 384 -4.63 18.66 0.08
C LEU A 384 -3.41 19.55 -0.20
N ALA A 385 -2.23 18.93 -0.21
CA ALA A 385 -0.97 19.60 -0.54
C ALA A 385 -0.73 19.62 -2.06
N GLY A 386 -1.18 18.58 -2.77
CA GLY A 386 -1.04 18.50 -4.23
C GLY A 386 -1.15 17.09 -4.77
N ILE A 387 -0.70 16.91 -6.02
CA ILE A 387 -0.72 15.64 -6.73
C ILE A 387 0.70 15.33 -7.20
N ILE A 388 1.14 14.10 -6.97
CA ILE A 388 2.38 13.53 -7.49
C ILE A 388 2.03 12.37 -8.44
N ALA A 389 3.03 11.78 -9.11
CA ALA A 389 2.78 10.50 -9.79
C ALA A 389 2.43 9.40 -8.79
N GLY A 390 1.94 8.28 -9.27
CA GLY A 390 1.61 7.14 -8.43
C GLY A 390 1.51 5.88 -9.28
N ASP A 391 1.80 4.75 -8.67
CA ASP A 391 1.71 3.45 -9.32
C ASP A 391 1.00 2.43 -8.44
N TRP A 392 0.80 1.24 -8.99
CA TRP A 392 0.32 0.07 -8.26
C TRP A 392 1.42 -0.50 -7.36
N VAL A 393 1.01 -1.33 -6.39
CA VAL A 393 1.92 -2.00 -5.45
C VAL A 393 1.70 -3.51 -5.42
N TYR A 394 2.71 -4.28 -5.02
CA TYR A 394 2.65 -5.75 -4.99
C TYR A 394 1.71 -6.33 -3.94
N ALA A 395 1.00 -7.41 -4.29
CA ALA A 395 0.13 -8.15 -3.38
C ALA A 395 -0.11 -9.61 -3.83
N SER A 396 0.88 -10.30 -4.39
CA SER A 396 0.64 -11.57 -5.11
C SER A 396 0.33 -12.80 -4.22
N THR A 397 0.71 -12.79 -2.94
CA THR A 397 0.67 -13.96 -2.07
C THR A 397 -0.60 -13.98 -1.21
N ALA A 398 -1.37 -15.06 -1.34
CA ALA A 398 -2.47 -15.43 -0.45
C ALA A 398 -1.93 -16.03 0.84
N SER A 399 -2.47 -15.66 2.00
CA SER A 399 -2.03 -16.23 3.29
C SER A 399 -2.52 -17.67 3.45
N ASN A 400 -3.66 -18.02 2.87
CA ASN A 400 -4.24 -19.37 2.96
C ASN A 400 -3.67 -20.37 1.94
N ALA A 401 -3.00 -19.87 0.90
CA ALA A 401 -2.44 -20.66 -0.20
C ALA A 401 -1.21 -19.93 -0.79
N PRO A 402 -0.11 -19.80 -0.04
CA PRO A 402 1.03 -19.00 -0.47
C PRO A 402 1.70 -19.62 -1.70
N ALA A 403 1.96 -18.78 -2.71
CA ALA A 403 2.62 -19.15 -3.96
C ALA A 403 3.57 -18.04 -4.43
N TYR A 404 4.56 -18.43 -5.23
CA TYR A 404 5.48 -17.52 -5.91
C TYR A 404 4.79 -16.80 -7.08
N GLY A 405 5.32 -15.65 -7.47
CA GLY A 405 4.79 -14.83 -8.57
C GLY A 405 5.15 -15.32 -9.98
N ASP A 406 5.50 -16.60 -10.16
CA ASP A 406 6.02 -17.22 -11.39
C ASP A 406 4.93 -17.74 -12.34
N ARG A 407 3.81 -17.02 -12.40
CA ARG A 407 2.63 -17.41 -13.16
C ARG A 407 2.83 -17.32 -14.68
N SER A 408 2.36 -18.33 -15.39
CA SER A 408 2.35 -18.43 -16.86
C SER A 408 1.07 -19.12 -17.36
N SER A 409 0.91 -19.28 -18.67
CA SER A 409 -0.20 -20.09 -19.21
C SER A 409 -0.15 -21.56 -18.76
N THR A 410 1.04 -22.12 -18.54
CA THR A 410 1.26 -23.49 -18.09
C THR A 410 1.34 -23.63 -16.57
N ASN A 411 1.55 -22.53 -15.85
CA ASN A 411 1.55 -22.45 -14.40
C ASN A 411 0.63 -21.30 -13.93
N PRO A 412 -0.70 -21.44 -14.05
CA PRO A 412 -1.62 -20.32 -13.82
C PRO A 412 -1.74 -19.91 -12.34
N LEU A 413 -1.44 -20.79 -11.40
CA LEU A 413 -1.54 -20.53 -9.96
C LEU A 413 -0.23 -20.03 -9.35
N GLY A 414 0.90 -20.27 -10.01
CA GLY A 414 2.22 -20.07 -9.44
C GLY A 414 2.67 -21.30 -8.66
N THR A 415 3.97 -21.41 -8.44
CA THR A 415 4.57 -22.49 -7.67
C THR A 415 4.16 -22.32 -6.20
N PRO A 416 3.55 -23.32 -5.53
CA PRO A 416 3.23 -23.23 -4.12
C PRO A 416 4.48 -23.12 -3.24
N VAL A 417 4.38 -22.35 -2.16
CA VAL A 417 5.42 -22.28 -1.12
C VAL A 417 5.30 -23.52 -0.23
N ASN A 418 6.44 -24.13 0.11
CA ASN A 418 6.47 -25.25 1.06
C ASN A 418 5.93 -24.78 2.42
N PRO A 419 4.98 -25.49 3.04
CA PRO A 419 4.46 -25.11 4.36
C PRO A 419 5.53 -24.94 5.44
N ALA A 420 6.62 -25.69 5.39
CA ALA A 420 7.73 -25.54 6.33
C ALA A 420 8.43 -24.18 6.17
N ASP A 421 8.68 -23.75 4.94
CA ASP A 421 9.29 -22.46 4.63
C ASP A 421 8.35 -21.31 5.05
N TRP A 422 7.06 -21.42 4.69
CA TRP A 422 6.05 -20.43 5.08
C TRP A 422 5.95 -20.24 6.60
N ASN A 423 5.99 -21.34 7.36
CA ASN A 423 5.99 -21.30 8.81
C ASN A 423 7.30 -20.73 9.37
N ALA A 424 8.45 -21.09 8.77
CA ALA A 424 9.75 -20.55 9.16
C ALA A 424 9.84 -19.03 8.96
N TRP A 425 9.14 -18.49 7.95
CA TRP A 425 9.03 -17.06 7.69
C TRP A 425 8.03 -16.34 8.61
N GLY A 426 7.38 -17.04 9.54
CA GLY A 426 6.39 -16.46 10.44
C GLY A 426 5.06 -16.15 9.76
N GLN A 427 4.69 -16.93 8.73
CA GLN A 427 3.50 -16.69 7.91
C GLN A 427 3.49 -15.29 7.27
N PHE A 428 4.64 -14.96 6.69
CA PHE A 428 4.92 -13.71 6.00
C PHE A 428 5.72 -14.02 4.72
N PRO A 429 5.41 -13.43 3.56
CA PRO A 429 6.16 -13.70 2.34
C PRO A 429 7.59 -13.15 2.44
N SER A 430 8.59 -14.03 2.34
CA SER A 430 9.97 -13.59 2.30
C SER A 430 10.19 -12.67 1.09
N PRO A 431 10.66 -11.43 1.29
CA PRO A 431 11.02 -10.54 0.18
C PRO A 431 12.15 -11.12 -0.68
N TRP A 432 12.99 -11.99 -0.11
CA TRP A 432 14.21 -12.51 -0.74
C TRP A 432 14.03 -13.88 -1.38
N ALA A 433 12.86 -14.51 -1.20
CA ALA A 433 12.61 -15.83 -1.74
C ALA A 433 12.27 -15.78 -3.23
N LEU A 434 12.94 -16.66 -3.99
CA LEU A 434 12.73 -16.88 -5.42
C LEU A 434 12.09 -18.25 -5.64
N SER A 435 11.29 -18.37 -6.70
CA SER A 435 10.65 -19.64 -7.04
C SER A 435 11.70 -20.74 -7.27
N PRO A 436 11.50 -21.96 -6.74
CA PRO A 436 12.40 -23.08 -7.01
C PRO A 436 12.38 -23.52 -8.48
N ASN A 437 11.36 -23.11 -9.24
CA ASN A 437 11.21 -23.43 -10.66
C ASN A 437 11.64 -22.26 -11.57
N ASN A 438 11.92 -21.08 -11.00
CA ASN A 438 12.37 -19.90 -11.71
C ASN A 438 13.11 -18.96 -10.74
N ASP A 439 14.44 -19.00 -10.83
CA ASP A 439 15.38 -18.25 -9.99
C ASP A 439 15.29 -16.72 -10.16
N ARG A 440 14.41 -16.23 -11.02
CA ARG A 440 14.15 -14.79 -11.19
C ARG A 440 12.74 -14.38 -10.78
N ALA A 441 11.90 -15.31 -10.33
CA ALA A 441 10.53 -15.01 -9.97
C ALA A 441 10.37 -14.89 -8.44
N PRO A 442 10.30 -13.66 -7.90
CA PRO A 442 10.10 -13.46 -6.47
C PRO A 442 8.67 -13.78 -6.06
N MET A 443 8.39 -13.74 -4.75
CA MET A 443 7.03 -13.78 -4.25
C MET A 443 6.18 -12.59 -4.75
N ALA A 444 6.79 -11.41 -4.94
CA ALA A 444 6.14 -10.19 -5.44
C ALA A 444 4.90 -9.78 -4.61
N SER A 445 5.08 -9.68 -3.28
CA SER A 445 3.97 -9.53 -2.33
C SER A 445 4.22 -8.54 -1.20
N THR A 446 5.40 -7.94 -1.16
CA THR A 446 5.81 -7.01 -0.12
C THR A 446 6.18 -5.67 -0.72
N LEU A 447 6.03 -4.64 0.11
CA LEU A 447 6.50 -3.29 -0.12
C LEU A 447 7.60 -3.01 0.88
N CYS A 448 8.56 -2.18 0.49
CA CYS A 448 9.63 -1.76 1.39
C CYS A 448 9.32 -0.35 1.88
N LEU A 449 9.33 -0.15 3.20
CA LEU A 449 9.14 1.16 3.83
C LEU A 449 10.43 1.59 4.50
N PHE A 450 10.78 2.87 4.43
CA PHE A 450 12.01 3.41 5.04
C PHE A 450 13.26 2.69 4.53
N SER A 451 13.26 2.30 3.25
CA SER A 451 14.27 1.45 2.61
C SER A 451 14.75 2.09 1.32
N ASP A 452 16.06 2.07 1.08
CA ASP A 452 16.69 2.51 -0.17
C ASP A 452 18.00 1.76 -0.29
N LEU A 453 18.13 0.83 -1.24
CA LEU A 453 19.26 -0.11 -1.32
C LEU A 453 20.64 0.57 -1.51
N GLN A 454 20.68 1.83 -1.96
CA GLN A 454 21.92 2.62 -2.00
C GLN A 454 22.29 3.24 -0.64
N GLY A 455 21.48 2.98 0.39
CA GLY A 455 21.72 3.40 1.76
C GLY A 455 21.48 4.88 1.98
N ARG A 456 20.52 5.48 1.27
CA ARG A 456 20.14 6.90 1.44
C ARG A 456 18.97 7.02 2.40
N GLY A 457 19.05 7.96 3.34
CA GLY A 457 17.96 8.27 4.26
C GLY A 457 18.45 8.64 5.65
N GLN A 458 17.51 9.10 6.46
CA GLN A 458 17.67 9.61 7.81
C GLN A 458 16.64 8.96 8.72
N PRO A 459 16.91 8.87 10.04
CA PRO A 459 15.91 8.39 10.96
C PRO A 459 14.79 9.43 11.10
N ILE A 460 13.57 8.95 11.23
CA ILE A 460 12.39 9.73 11.61
C ILE A 460 11.65 9.02 12.73
N TYR A 461 10.61 9.66 13.24
CA TYR A 461 9.74 9.09 14.26
C TYR A 461 8.34 8.88 13.71
N LEU A 462 7.72 7.77 14.09
CA LEU A 462 6.35 7.41 13.72
C LEU A 462 5.54 7.17 15.00
N ALA A 463 4.44 7.90 15.14
CA ALA A 463 3.45 7.61 16.17
C ALA A 463 2.51 6.50 15.69
N ASN A 464 2.00 6.64 14.46
CA ASN A 464 1.14 5.65 13.83
C ASN A 464 1.46 5.49 12.34
N LEU A 465 1.12 4.33 11.81
CA LEU A 465 1.10 4.04 10.38
C LEU A 465 -0.23 3.38 10.05
N ALA A 466 -0.80 3.67 8.88
CA ALA A 466 -1.93 2.92 8.35
C ALA A 466 -1.80 2.66 6.85
N PHE A 467 -2.38 1.54 6.42
CA PHE A 467 -2.43 1.09 5.03
C PHE A 467 -3.85 0.68 4.66
N THR A 468 -4.29 1.01 3.45
CA THR A 468 -5.53 0.47 2.89
C THR A 468 -5.42 0.18 1.40
N ASP A 469 -6.16 -0.82 0.93
CA ASP A 469 -6.24 -1.30 -0.45
C ASP A 469 -7.23 -0.49 -1.32
N GLU A 470 -7.45 0.77 -0.96
CA GLU A 470 -8.20 1.74 -1.73
C GLU A 470 -7.45 3.06 -1.83
N ALA A 471 -7.72 3.82 -2.90
CA ALA A 471 -7.37 5.23 -2.97
C ALA A 471 -8.46 6.01 -2.21
N LEU A 472 -8.17 6.49 -0.98
CA LEU A 472 -9.18 7.17 -0.16
C LEU A 472 -9.87 8.31 -0.94
N PRO A 473 -11.19 8.46 -0.86
CA PRO A 473 -11.88 9.65 -1.35
C PRO A 473 -11.33 10.93 -0.70
N ASP A 474 -11.43 12.07 -1.39
CA ASP A 474 -10.90 13.35 -0.88
C ASP A 474 -11.50 13.73 0.47
N ALA A 475 -12.81 13.51 0.63
CA ALA A 475 -13.52 13.78 1.88
C ALA A 475 -12.97 12.94 3.04
N ASP A 476 -12.69 11.66 2.79
CA ASP A 476 -12.17 10.73 3.81
C ASP A 476 -10.73 11.08 4.17
N ALA A 477 -9.88 11.34 3.17
CA ALA A 477 -8.49 11.75 3.39
C ALA A 477 -8.41 13.08 4.16
N ALA A 478 -9.31 14.03 3.86
CA ALA A 478 -9.39 15.29 4.58
C ALA A 478 -9.91 15.11 6.02
N ALA A 479 -10.89 14.23 6.21
CA ALA A 479 -11.48 13.94 7.52
C ALA A 479 -10.49 13.30 8.51
N LEU A 480 -9.40 12.70 8.03
CA LEU A 480 -8.33 12.19 8.90
C LEU A 480 -7.63 13.28 9.71
N GLY A 481 -7.68 14.56 9.30
CA GLY A 481 -7.13 15.67 10.07
C GLY A 481 -5.63 15.53 10.39
N GLY A 482 -5.23 16.04 11.55
CA GLY A 482 -3.84 16.00 12.04
C GLY A 482 -3.45 14.67 12.71
N PRO A 483 -2.20 14.55 13.18
CA PRO A 483 -1.70 13.35 13.86
C PRO A 483 -2.45 13.12 15.19
N SER A 484 -2.41 11.91 15.75
CA SER A 484 -3.02 11.63 17.05
C SER A 484 -2.23 10.54 17.77
N ALA A 485 -1.96 10.68 19.07
CA ALA A 485 -1.36 9.60 19.84
C ALA A 485 -2.20 8.30 19.80
N ARG A 486 -3.52 8.45 19.65
CA ARG A 486 -4.46 7.34 19.77
C ARG A 486 -4.55 6.48 18.52
N GLY A 487 -4.25 7.01 17.34
CA GLY A 487 -4.37 6.28 16.06
C GLY A 487 -4.91 7.11 14.90
N ILE A 488 -5.16 6.46 13.77
CA ILE A 488 -5.59 7.00 12.48
C ILE A 488 -7.03 6.57 12.17
N PHE A 489 -7.25 5.28 11.94
CA PHE A 489 -8.55 4.68 11.66
C PHE A 489 -9.15 4.00 12.89
N TYR A 490 -8.30 3.45 13.75
CA TYR A 490 -8.66 2.66 14.92
C TYR A 490 -8.14 3.33 16.20
N PRO A 491 -8.60 4.54 16.54
CA PRO A 491 -8.09 5.24 17.70
C PRO A 491 -8.31 4.41 18.96
N ARG A 492 -7.25 4.20 19.74
CA ARG A 492 -7.33 3.63 21.08
C ARG A 492 -8.39 4.38 21.89
N PRO A 493 -9.11 3.72 22.82
CA PRO A 493 -10.00 4.43 23.74
C PRO A 493 -9.25 5.60 24.37
N THR A 494 -9.95 6.70 24.63
CA THR A 494 -9.41 7.67 25.58
C THR A 494 -9.21 6.89 26.87
N VAL A 495 -7.97 6.75 27.33
CA VAL A 495 -7.78 6.57 28.77
C VAL A 495 -8.44 7.81 29.35
N PRO A 496 -9.50 7.69 30.16
CA PRO A 496 -9.95 8.85 30.92
C PRO A 496 -8.71 9.47 31.55
N PRO A 497 -8.57 10.80 31.61
CA PRO A 497 -7.47 11.39 32.36
C PRO A 497 -7.38 10.61 33.67
N ALA A 498 -6.18 10.11 33.99
CA ALA A 498 -6.01 9.34 35.21
C ALA A 498 -6.75 10.10 36.30
N CYS A 499 -7.65 9.43 37.00
CA CYS A 499 -8.31 9.99 38.15
C CYS A 499 -7.59 9.39 39.35
N PRO A 500 -6.43 9.93 39.77
CA PRO A 500 -5.77 9.45 40.97
C PRO A 500 -6.73 9.27 42.16
N PRO A 501 -7.79 10.10 42.34
CA PRO A 501 -8.81 9.87 43.36
C PRO A 501 -9.71 8.64 43.20
N ASP A 502 -9.82 8.04 42.01
CA ASP A 502 -10.44 6.71 41.80
C ASP A 502 -9.48 5.66 42.38
N PHE A 503 -9.57 5.49 43.70
CA PHE A 503 -8.61 4.74 44.48
C PHE A 503 -8.86 3.24 44.38
N ASN A 504 -10.11 2.82 44.13
CA ASN A 504 -10.45 1.40 44.00
C ASN A 504 -10.37 0.89 42.54
N ASP A 505 -10.10 1.78 41.57
CA ASP A 505 -10.00 1.52 40.12
C ASP A 505 -11.28 0.89 39.52
N ASP A 506 -12.46 1.23 40.06
CA ASP A 506 -13.74 0.74 39.54
C ASP A 506 -14.31 1.60 38.39
N GLY A 507 -13.67 2.73 38.11
CA GLY A 507 -14.01 3.65 37.02
C GLY A 507 -15.00 4.75 37.41
N PHE A 508 -15.36 4.86 38.69
CA PHE A 508 -16.23 5.91 39.22
C PHE A 508 -15.61 6.55 40.45
N LEU A 509 -15.39 7.87 40.40
CA LEU A 509 -15.02 8.60 41.61
C LEU A 509 -16.23 8.77 42.54
N ASP A 510 -16.28 8.00 43.62
CA ASP A 510 -17.34 8.06 44.61
C ASP A 510 -16.86 7.80 46.05
N PHE A 511 -17.79 7.66 47.00
CA PHE A 511 -17.41 7.52 48.41
C PHE A 511 -16.62 6.24 48.71
N PHE A 512 -16.73 5.20 47.86
CA PHE A 512 -15.99 3.96 48.03
C PHE A 512 -14.49 4.16 47.79
N ASP A 513 -14.08 5.14 46.98
CA ASP A 513 -12.67 5.49 46.83
C ASP A 513 -12.12 6.19 48.06
N LEU A 514 -12.87 7.13 48.61
CA LEU A 514 -12.50 7.81 49.85
C LEU A 514 -12.40 6.81 51.00
N ASP A 515 -13.35 5.89 51.13
CA ASP A 515 -13.33 4.84 52.14
C ASP A 515 -12.13 3.89 51.94
N ALA A 516 -11.85 3.47 50.71
CA ALA A 516 -10.71 2.63 50.37
C ALA A 516 -9.37 3.33 50.64
N TYR A 517 -9.25 4.62 50.31
CA TYR A 517 -8.07 5.43 50.59
C TYR A 517 -7.85 5.60 52.09
N VAL A 518 -8.88 6.03 52.84
CA VAL A 518 -8.77 6.23 54.29
C VAL A 518 -8.44 4.91 54.99
N ALA A 519 -9.03 3.79 54.57
CA ALA A 519 -8.69 2.47 55.09
C ALA A 519 -7.20 2.15 54.87
N CYS A 520 -6.70 2.33 53.64
CA CYS A 520 -5.29 2.13 53.29
C CYS A 520 -4.38 3.07 54.10
N PHE A 521 -4.74 4.34 54.23
CA PHE A 521 -4.04 5.37 55.01
C PHE A 521 -3.95 5.04 56.50
N GLU A 522 -5.01 4.48 57.08
CA GLU A 522 -5.06 4.04 58.48
C GLU A 522 -4.34 2.69 58.72
N GLY A 523 -3.71 2.12 57.68
CA GLY A 523 -2.90 0.90 57.77
C GLY A 523 -3.67 -0.39 57.53
N LEU A 524 -4.85 -0.33 56.91
CA LEU A 524 -5.52 -1.50 56.36
C LEU A 524 -4.96 -1.86 54.97
N GLU A 525 -5.45 -2.95 54.39
CA GLU A 525 -5.00 -3.42 53.08
C GLU A 525 -5.41 -2.44 51.98
N CYS A 526 -4.43 -1.96 51.22
CA CYS A 526 -4.66 -1.10 50.06
C CYS A 526 -5.17 -1.92 48.86
N PRO A 527 -6.02 -1.35 48.00
CA PRO A 527 -6.38 -1.97 46.72
C PRO A 527 -5.14 -2.35 45.90
N GLN A 528 -5.29 -3.34 45.03
CA GLN A 528 -4.16 -3.89 44.29
C GLN A 528 -3.45 -2.82 43.45
N GLY A 529 -2.16 -2.58 43.73
CA GLY A 529 -1.35 -1.61 42.99
C GLY A 529 -1.47 -0.16 43.48
N LYS A 530 -2.20 0.08 44.57
CA LYS A 530 -2.31 1.37 45.23
C LYS A 530 -1.47 1.41 46.49
N ASP A 531 -1.12 2.62 46.91
CA ASP A 531 -0.39 2.93 48.13
C ASP A 531 -1.03 4.15 48.80
N ALA A 532 -0.88 4.28 50.12
CA ALA A 532 -1.38 5.43 50.88
C ALA A 532 -0.50 6.68 50.71
N ASP A 533 0.75 6.51 50.25
CA ASP A 533 1.68 7.57 49.84
C ASP A 533 1.22 8.19 48.50
N TYR A 534 0.16 8.99 48.59
CA TYR A 534 -0.55 9.57 47.45
C TYR A 534 0.28 10.62 46.73
N ASN A 535 1.07 11.41 47.47
CA ASN A 535 1.93 12.43 46.90
C ASN A 535 3.29 11.88 46.43
N THR A 536 3.58 10.60 46.71
CA THR A 536 4.76 9.83 46.30
C THR A 536 6.09 10.37 46.84
N ASP A 537 6.08 11.00 48.02
CA ASP A 537 7.27 11.54 48.67
C ASP A 537 8.06 10.50 49.49
N GLY A 538 7.53 9.29 49.60
CA GLY A 538 8.14 8.16 50.29
C GLY A 538 7.70 8.01 51.75
N PHE A 539 6.76 8.83 52.23
CA PHE A 539 6.20 8.75 53.57
C PHE A 539 4.68 8.84 53.53
N VAL A 540 4.00 7.89 54.18
CA VAL A 540 2.54 8.02 54.41
C VAL A 540 2.30 8.94 55.60
N ASP A 541 1.85 10.17 55.35
CA ASP A 541 1.52 11.15 56.38
C ASP A 541 0.33 12.07 56.02
N PHE A 542 0.06 13.07 56.86
CA PHE A 542 -1.10 13.95 56.67
C PHE A 542 -1.13 14.68 55.31
N PHE A 543 0.03 14.89 54.66
CA PHE A 543 0.08 15.55 53.35
C PHE A 543 -0.46 14.65 52.23
N ASP A 544 -0.42 13.33 52.36
CA ASP A 544 -1.08 12.42 51.41
C ASP A 544 -2.59 12.51 51.52
N LEU A 545 -3.10 12.50 52.75
CA LEU A 545 -4.54 12.62 53.01
C LEU A 545 -5.09 13.97 52.50
N ASP A 546 -4.34 15.06 52.71
CA ASP A 546 -4.71 16.38 52.20
C ASP A 546 -4.69 16.42 50.66
N ALA A 547 -3.64 15.87 50.03
CA ALA A 547 -3.54 15.79 48.58
C ALA A 547 -4.65 14.92 47.95
N PHE A 548 -4.91 13.73 48.51
CA PHE A 548 -6.00 12.87 48.08
C PHE A 548 -7.34 13.56 48.21
N THR A 549 -7.62 14.17 49.36
CA THR A 549 -8.92 14.82 49.61
C THR A 549 -9.12 16.02 48.69
N ALA A 550 -8.07 16.81 48.44
CA ALA A 550 -8.14 17.95 47.53
C ALA A 550 -8.45 17.50 46.09
N ASP A 551 -7.78 16.45 45.61
CA ASP A 551 -8.03 15.91 44.26
C ASP A 551 -9.40 15.21 44.18
N PHE A 552 -9.81 14.48 45.24
CA PHE A 552 -11.13 13.84 45.36
C PHE A 552 -12.27 14.85 45.30
N GLU A 553 -12.16 15.98 46.01
CA GLU A 553 -13.15 17.06 45.97
C GLU A 553 -13.14 17.84 44.63
N ALA A 554 -11.99 17.91 43.97
CA ALA A 554 -11.85 18.54 42.65
C ALA A 554 -12.45 17.69 41.52
N GLY A 555 -12.43 16.36 41.67
CA GLY A 555 -12.95 15.40 40.71
C GLY A 555 -11.94 14.94 39.65
N CYS A 556 -12.44 14.11 38.72
CA CYS A 556 -11.82 13.84 37.42
C CYS A 556 -12.41 14.78 36.33
#